data_AF-H3D5N8-F1
#
_entry.id   AF-H3D5N8-F1
#
_cell.length_a   1.000
_cell.length_b   1.000
_cell.length_c   1.000
_cell.angle_alpha   90.00
_cell.angle_beta   90.00
_cell.angle_gamma   90.00
#
_symmetry.space_group_name_H-M   'P 1'
#
loop_
_entity.id
_entity.type
_entity.pdbx_description
1 polymer ?
#
loop_
_entity_poly.entity_id
_entity_poly.type
_entity_poly.pdbx_seq_one_letter_code
_entity_poly.pdbx_strand_id
1 'polypeptide(L)'
;VMEPDGDIKTTAKGFHCTLCNVNLPNTPSLEQHVKGRKHLTLRTVRASRKAQEQHSVYVAGIKPQISQADITDYFQQFGPVSDVIMDKDKGVYAIVLFGETDSIQAALSCGEHRLKGLKLRVKPREKKEFKLIPKKKSDSQNLQEVFDRLKPQLCQHLNVVDGQMRYMVERFQLGENEKKARDLLVQLLQEVLVEFFPDSQIFLFGSSVNTFGVHSCDLDLFLDLENTPVPSPPQNRSKYLSSKPDCSFKFVKTLGFETSMLRTGEGMSDDGRSEDSMLSDIDLSTATPAEVLDLVATILKRCVPSVHKVHVVSSARLPVVKFHHRELNLQGDITTNNRLAVRNTRFLQLCAGLDERLRPLVYTIRHWAKQKQLAGNPSGTGPLLNNYALTLLVIFFLQNCDPPVLPTVDQLKDMACEEEECVIEGWNCTFPSQPIAVPPSKNTQDLCTLLAGFFHFYAKFDFAGSVLSLREGRALPITDFLNKVKQHGPKLGPLNLLDPFELSHNVAGNLNERSHRSFQRECQEAEKYCRSLQYQRKSTKGKSWGLVRLLAPQSEVAQLQEAGDRFRLLWFQRVCAALGAVFQDVLSCHLK
;
A
#
# COMPACT_ATOMS: atom_id res chain seq x y z
N VAL A 1 17.91 45.70 -15.13
CA VAL A 1 17.76 44.87 -16.34
C VAL A 1 18.07 43.44 -15.92
N MET A 2 17.06 42.59 -15.73
CA MET A 2 17.24 41.19 -15.35
C MET A 2 17.81 40.42 -16.55
N GLU A 3 18.87 39.62 -16.34
CA GLU A 3 19.38 38.73 -17.38
C GLU A 3 18.26 37.81 -17.91
N PRO A 4 18.20 37.56 -19.24
CA PRO A 4 17.23 36.65 -19.80
C PRO A 4 17.45 35.23 -19.25
N ASP A 5 16.41 34.62 -18.70
CA ASP A 5 16.43 33.27 -18.12
C ASP A 5 16.91 32.27 -19.19
N GLY A 6 18.14 31.75 -19.05
CA GLY A 6 18.81 30.89 -20.05
C GLY A 6 18.09 29.56 -20.35
N ASP A 7 17.01 29.29 -19.63
CA ASP A 7 16.13 28.13 -19.79
C ASP A 7 14.96 28.39 -20.76
N ILE A 8 14.82 29.60 -21.32
CA ILE A 8 13.76 29.97 -22.25
C ILE A 8 14.30 30.12 -23.67
N LYS A 9 13.75 29.33 -24.61
CA LYS A 9 14.04 29.42 -26.04
C LYS A 9 12.86 30.03 -26.80
N THR A 10 13.11 31.02 -27.64
CA THR A 10 12.10 31.57 -28.55
C THR A 10 11.86 30.59 -29.70
N THR A 11 10.60 30.37 -30.07
CA THR A 11 10.16 29.47 -31.14
C THR A 11 9.20 30.20 -32.10
N ALA A 12 8.94 29.63 -33.28
CA ALA A 12 8.02 30.23 -34.25
C ALA A 12 6.55 30.36 -33.76
N LYS A 13 6.18 29.69 -32.66
CA LYS A 13 4.82 29.68 -32.09
C LYS A 13 4.76 30.22 -30.64
N GLY A 14 5.80 30.95 -30.20
CA GLY A 14 5.90 31.46 -28.83
C GLY A 14 7.25 31.09 -28.18
N PHE A 15 7.25 30.56 -26.98
CA PHE A 15 8.45 30.24 -26.19
C PHE A 15 8.46 28.78 -25.74
N HIS A 16 9.64 28.24 -25.47
CA HIS A 16 9.83 26.91 -24.93
C HIS A 16 10.74 26.97 -23.71
N CYS A 17 10.23 26.53 -22.56
CA CYS A 17 11.03 26.39 -21.35
C CYS A 17 11.70 25.01 -21.34
N THR A 18 13.02 24.97 -21.45
CA THR A 18 13.82 23.73 -21.42
C THR A 18 13.87 23.10 -20.03
N LEU A 19 13.79 23.91 -18.97
CA LEU A 19 13.77 23.45 -17.58
C LEU A 19 12.47 22.72 -17.23
N CYS A 20 11.33 23.25 -17.69
CA CYS A 20 10.01 22.68 -17.42
C CYS A 20 9.51 21.74 -18.53
N ASN A 21 10.16 21.76 -19.69
CA ASN A 21 9.76 21.12 -20.94
C ASN A 21 8.31 21.47 -21.36
N VAL A 22 8.02 22.77 -21.48
CA VAL A 22 6.68 23.29 -21.81
C VAL A 22 6.77 24.36 -22.89
N ASN A 23 5.83 24.33 -23.84
CA ASN A 23 5.63 25.38 -24.83
C ASN A 23 4.64 26.44 -24.31
N LEU A 24 4.96 27.71 -24.51
CA LEU A 24 4.25 28.86 -23.98
C LEU A 24 3.87 29.75 -25.16
N PRO A 25 2.57 29.99 -25.42
CA PRO A 25 2.13 30.57 -26.68
C PRO A 25 2.43 32.07 -26.83
N ASN A 26 2.63 32.80 -25.72
CA ASN A 26 2.81 34.25 -25.73
C ASN A 26 3.59 34.74 -24.49
N THR A 27 3.97 36.02 -24.52
CA THR A 27 4.79 36.66 -23.46
C THR A 27 4.13 36.68 -22.08
N PRO A 28 2.82 36.98 -21.93
CA PRO A 28 2.16 36.89 -20.62
C PRO A 28 2.20 35.48 -20.02
N SER A 29 2.01 34.44 -20.86
CA SER A 29 2.12 33.04 -20.43
C SER A 29 3.55 32.68 -20.01
N LEU A 30 4.56 33.27 -20.67
CA LEU A 30 5.95 33.12 -20.29
C LEU A 30 6.26 33.75 -18.93
N GLU A 31 5.82 34.98 -18.71
CA GLU A 31 6.04 35.68 -17.45
C GLU A 31 5.37 34.98 -16.27
N GLN A 32 4.13 34.51 -16.46
CA GLN A 32 3.41 33.71 -15.46
C GLN A 32 4.10 32.36 -15.23
N HIS A 33 4.64 31.73 -16.29
CA HIS A 33 5.35 30.46 -16.18
C HIS A 33 6.65 30.58 -15.38
N VAL A 34 7.49 31.57 -15.70
CA VAL A 34 8.79 31.78 -15.05
C VAL A 34 8.64 32.19 -13.58
N LYS A 35 7.58 32.95 -13.26
CA LYS A 35 7.18 33.27 -11.88
C LYS A 35 6.38 32.14 -11.21
N GLY A 36 6.02 31.09 -11.95
CA GLY A 36 5.20 29.99 -11.49
C GLY A 36 5.97 29.05 -10.55
N ARG A 37 5.27 28.55 -9.51
CA ARG A 37 5.85 27.67 -8.49
C ARG A 37 6.63 26.49 -9.07
N LYS A 38 6.14 25.85 -10.15
CA LYS A 38 6.82 24.72 -10.80
C LYS A 38 8.18 25.11 -11.38
N HIS A 39 8.28 26.24 -12.07
CA HIS A 39 9.54 26.71 -12.68
C HIS A 39 10.53 27.12 -11.59
N LEU A 40 10.06 27.89 -10.59
CA LEU A 40 10.85 28.28 -9.43
C LEU A 40 11.38 27.07 -8.65
N THR A 41 10.54 26.06 -8.37
CA THR A 41 10.98 24.82 -7.69
C THR A 41 12.02 24.07 -8.51
N LEU A 42 11.81 23.89 -9.82
CA LEU A 42 12.80 23.21 -10.66
C LEU A 42 14.12 24.01 -10.74
N ARG A 43 14.05 25.34 -10.71
CA ARG A 43 15.22 26.22 -10.70
C ARG A 43 15.97 26.09 -9.38
N THR A 44 15.26 26.09 -8.25
CA THR A 44 15.83 25.87 -6.91
C THR A 44 16.41 24.46 -6.77
N VAL A 45 15.74 23.42 -7.28
CA VAL A 45 16.27 22.05 -7.26
C VAL A 45 17.53 21.92 -8.12
N ARG A 46 17.55 22.54 -9.30
CA ARG A 46 18.74 22.58 -10.15
C ARG A 46 19.88 23.34 -9.48
N ALA A 47 19.59 24.48 -8.83
CA ALA A 47 20.56 25.27 -8.09
C ALA A 47 21.11 24.51 -6.87
N SER A 48 20.24 23.87 -6.08
CA SER A 48 20.60 23.03 -4.94
C SER A 48 21.43 21.82 -5.36
N ARG A 49 21.08 21.14 -6.45
CA ARG A 49 21.91 20.04 -7.00
C ARG A 49 23.26 20.53 -7.52
N LYS A 50 23.30 21.69 -8.18
CA LYS A 50 24.57 22.30 -8.61
C LYS A 50 25.45 22.69 -7.41
N ALA A 51 24.85 23.19 -6.33
CA ALA A 51 25.54 23.46 -5.08
C ALA A 51 26.04 22.15 -4.44
N GLN A 52 25.20 21.11 -4.33
CA GLN A 52 25.61 19.79 -3.84
C GLN A 52 26.72 19.17 -4.69
N GLU A 53 26.68 19.34 -6.01
CA GLU A 53 27.74 18.90 -6.94
C GLU A 53 29.07 19.61 -6.68
N GLN A 54 29.03 20.91 -6.37
CA GLN A 54 30.22 21.72 -6.07
C GLN A 54 30.79 21.45 -4.67
N HIS A 55 30.01 20.86 -3.77
CA HIS A 55 30.37 20.64 -2.36
C HIS A 55 30.56 19.16 -2.00
N SER A 56 30.54 18.23 -2.96
CA SER A 56 30.63 16.79 -2.67
C SER A 56 31.70 16.02 -3.42
N VAL A 57 32.18 14.97 -2.77
CA VAL A 57 33.11 13.98 -3.33
C VAL A 57 32.46 12.61 -3.42
N TYR A 58 32.88 11.83 -4.40
CA TYR A 58 32.45 10.44 -4.58
C TYR A 58 33.49 9.50 -3.96
N VAL A 59 33.04 8.59 -3.11
CA VAL A 59 33.88 7.65 -2.36
C VAL A 59 33.50 6.23 -2.75
N ALA A 60 34.43 5.47 -3.30
CA ALA A 60 34.25 4.06 -3.67
C ALA A 60 35.21 3.13 -2.91
N GLY A 61 34.94 1.82 -2.96
CA GLY A 61 35.73 0.83 -2.23
C GLY A 61 35.21 0.56 -0.82
N ILE A 62 33.97 0.97 -0.55
CA ILE A 62 33.26 0.72 0.69
C ILE A 62 32.76 -0.74 0.68
N LYS A 63 32.70 -1.35 1.87
CA LYS A 63 32.11 -2.68 2.08
C LYS A 63 30.82 -2.54 2.92
N PRO A 64 29.87 -3.48 2.83
CA PRO A 64 28.59 -3.42 3.55
C PRO A 64 28.70 -3.25 5.07
N GLN A 65 29.83 -3.64 5.66
CA GLN A 65 30.12 -3.51 7.10
C GLN A 65 30.52 -2.09 7.56
N ILE A 66 30.72 -1.15 6.64
CA ILE A 66 31.07 0.24 6.96
C ILE A 66 29.78 1.04 7.07
N SER A 67 29.59 1.70 8.21
CA SER A 67 28.41 2.53 8.46
C SER A 67 28.57 3.94 7.93
N GLN A 68 27.45 4.67 7.80
CA GLN A 68 27.46 6.09 7.45
C GLN A 68 28.22 6.92 8.50
N ALA A 69 28.12 6.55 9.78
CA ALA A 69 28.87 7.20 10.86
C ALA A 69 30.38 7.04 10.65
N ASP A 70 30.85 5.84 10.31
CA ASP A 70 32.28 5.59 10.05
C ASP A 70 32.84 6.45 8.91
N ILE A 71 32.05 6.67 7.85
CA ILE A 71 32.42 7.55 6.74
C ILE A 71 32.42 9.02 7.20
N THR A 72 31.39 9.42 7.94
CA THR A 72 31.25 10.80 8.45
C THR A 72 32.42 11.16 9.36
N ASP A 73 32.73 10.32 10.34
CA ASP A 73 33.82 10.52 11.29
C ASP A 73 35.19 10.56 10.61
N TYR A 74 35.41 9.70 9.60
CA TYR A 74 36.66 9.71 8.84
C TYR A 74 36.83 10.97 8.00
N PHE A 75 35.78 11.44 7.31
CA PHE A 75 35.90 12.59 6.43
C PHE A 75 35.87 13.93 7.16
N GLN A 76 35.43 13.98 8.43
CA GLN A 76 35.54 15.18 9.28
C GLN A 76 36.97 15.71 9.43
N GLN A 77 38.00 14.85 9.27
CA GLN A 77 39.39 15.28 9.33
C GLN A 77 39.81 16.22 8.17
N PHE A 78 39.05 16.25 7.08
CA PHE A 78 39.29 17.15 5.94
C PHE A 78 38.44 18.42 6.02
N GLY A 79 37.51 18.50 6.96
CA GLY A 79 36.63 19.63 7.21
C GLY A 79 35.20 19.22 7.57
N PRO A 80 34.31 20.17 7.88
CA PRO A 80 32.96 19.88 8.36
C PRO A 80 32.17 19.10 7.30
N VAL A 81 31.69 17.92 7.66
CA VAL A 81 30.83 17.09 6.81
C VAL A 81 29.38 17.47 7.05
N SER A 82 28.72 17.99 6.01
CA SER A 82 27.31 18.38 6.04
C SER A 82 26.37 17.18 5.92
N ASP A 83 26.69 16.23 5.05
CA ASP A 83 25.85 15.04 4.82
C ASP A 83 26.66 13.91 4.18
N VAL A 84 26.21 12.66 4.36
CA VAL A 84 26.79 11.48 3.72
C VAL A 84 25.69 10.59 3.16
N ILE A 85 25.69 10.39 1.84
CA ILE A 85 24.71 9.56 1.13
C ILE A 85 25.38 8.25 0.73
N MET A 86 24.92 7.10 1.25
CA MET A 86 25.45 5.78 0.91
C MET A 86 24.50 4.93 0.06
N ASP A 87 25.03 4.08 -0.82
CA ASP A 87 24.26 3.07 -1.57
C ASP A 87 23.81 1.93 -0.63
N LYS A 88 22.52 1.91 -0.29
CA LYS A 88 21.93 1.02 0.74
C LYS A 88 21.79 -0.44 0.31
N ASP A 89 21.77 -0.73 -0.99
CA ASP A 89 21.51 -2.09 -1.48
C ASP A 89 22.80 -2.90 -1.73
N LYS A 90 23.93 -2.22 -1.97
CA LYS A 90 25.20 -2.87 -2.32
C LYS A 90 26.40 -2.39 -1.52
N GLY A 91 26.32 -1.25 -0.81
CA GLY A 91 27.42 -0.70 -0.01
C GLY A 91 28.68 -0.35 -0.82
N VAL A 92 28.54 -0.10 -2.13
CA VAL A 92 29.67 -0.01 -3.07
C VAL A 92 30.31 1.39 -3.08
N TYR A 93 29.52 2.42 -2.75
CA TYR A 93 29.96 3.81 -2.77
C TYR A 93 29.19 4.70 -1.79
N ALA A 94 29.79 5.85 -1.47
CA ALA A 94 29.18 6.94 -0.74
C ALA A 94 29.46 8.28 -1.44
N ILE A 95 28.61 9.27 -1.19
CA ILE A 95 28.79 10.65 -1.58
C ILE A 95 28.90 11.46 -0.30
N VAL A 96 30.02 12.12 -0.10
CA VAL A 96 30.29 12.94 1.09
C VAL A 96 30.13 14.40 0.70
N LEU A 97 29.23 15.10 1.37
CA LEU A 97 28.96 16.52 1.20
C LEU A 97 29.67 17.29 2.32
N PHE A 98 30.53 18.23 1.95
CA PHE A 98 31.22 19.11 2.89
C PHE A 98 30.45 20.43 3.07
N GLY A 99 30.66 21.07 4.22
CA GLY A 99 30.16 22.42 4.49
C GLY A 99 30.97 23.49 3.75
N GLU A 100 32.23 23.18 3.41
CA GLU A 100 33.18 24.13 2.83
C GLU A 100 33.82 23.54 1.56
N THR A 101 34.10 24.40 0.57
CA THR A 101 34.74 23.99 -0.69
C THR A 101 36.19 23.56 -0.50
N ASP A 102 36.88 24.11 0.50
CA ASP A 102 38.29 23.81 0.78
C ASP A 102 38.47 22.39 1.29
N SER A 103 37.46 21.85 1.99
CA SER A 103 37.44 20.47 2.48
C SER A 103 37.44 19.44 1.35
N ILE A 104 36.86 19.78 0.19
CA ILE A 104 36.91 18.94 -1.00
C ILE A 104 38.33 18.87 -1.54
N GLN A 105 39.02 20.01 -1.64
CA GLN A 105 40.40 20.04 -2.13
C GLN A 105 41.30 19.25 -1.18
N ALA A 106 41.15 19.44 0.14
CA ALA A 106 41.87 18.67 1.14
C ALA A 106 41.61 17.16 1.02
N ALA A 107 40.35 16.75 0.83
CA ALA A 107 40.00 15.35 0.64
C ALA A 107 40.54 14.78 -0.69
N LEU A 108 40.56 15.55 -1.77
CA LEU A 108 41.06 15.09 -3.08
C LEU A 108 42.59 15.10 -3.19
N SER A 109 43.27 15.98 -2.46
CA SER A 109 44.73 16.06 -2.42
C SER A 109 45.37 15.00 -1.51
N CYS A 110 44.56 14.27 -0.73
CA CYS A 110 45.04 13.16 0.08
C CYS A 110 45.47 11.98 -0.81
N GLY A 111 46.75 11.61 -0.74
CA GLY A 111 47.32 10.58 -1.62
C GLY A 111 46.78 9.16 -1.40
N GLU A 112 46.40 8.80 -0.16
CA GLU A 112 45.78 7.51 0.13
C GLU A 112 44.76 7.61 1.27
N HIS A 113 43.54 7.13 1.01
CA HIS A 113 42.49 7.02 2.02
C HIS A 113 42.38 5.59 2.55
N ARG A 114 42.42 5.44 3.87
CA ARG A 114 42.21 4.15 4.56
C ARG A 114 41.20 4.29 5.69
N LEU A 115 40.15 3.47 5.64
CA LEU A 115 39.12 3.39 6.68
C LEU A 115 38.97 1.94 7.13
N LYS A 116 39.20 1.66 8.42
CA LYS A 116 39.13 0.30 9.01
C LYS A 116 39.91 -0.76 8.19
N GLY A 117 41.10 -0.40 7.69
CA GLY A 117 41.95 -1.27 6.87
C GLY A 117 41.52 -1.40 5.40
N LEU A 118 40.45 -0.73 4.97
CA LEU A 118 39.98 -0.70 3.57
C LEU A 118 40.53 0.53 2.86
N LYS A 119 41.11 0.33 1.68
CA LYS A 119 41.56 1.42 0.80
C LYS A 119 40.36 2.03 0.09
N LEU A 120 40.05 3.29 0.40
CA LEU A 120 38.99 4.05 -0.23
C LEU A 120 39.53 4.79 -1.47
N ARG A 121 38.67 4.95 -2.46
CA ARG A 121 38.97 5.72 -3.67
C ARG A 121 38.06 6.92 -3.72
N VAL A 122 38.62 8.09 -3.42
CA VAL A 122 37.91 9.37 -3.45
C VAL A 122 38.13 10.03 -4.81
N LYS A 123 37.06 10.50 -5.43
CA LYS A 123 37.07 11.14 -6.74
C LYS A 123 36.16 12.37 -6.73
N PRO A 124 36.42 13.36 -7.61
CA PRO A 124 35.45 14.42 -7.88
C PRO A 124 34.12 13.80 -8.35
N ARG A 125 33.00 14.40 -7.94
CA ARG A 125 31.68 13.97 -8.38
C ARG A 125 31.51 14.21 -9.90
N GLU A 126 31.03 13.21 -10.62
CA GLU A 126 30.75 13.33 -12.06
C GLU A 126 29.65 14.37 -12.31
N LYS A 127 29.91 15.32 -13.21
CA LYS A 127 28.92 16.31 -13.67
C LYS A 127 27.94 15.63 -14.62
N LYS A 128 26.71 15.37 -14.18
CA LYS A 128 25.62 14.89 -15.05
C LYS A 128 24.63 16.02 -15.29
N GLU A 129 24.37 16.35 -16.55
CA GLU A 129 23.35 17.33 -16.90
C GLU A 129 21.98 16.89 -16.36
N PHE A 130 21.29 17.82 -15.67
CA PHE A 130 19.92 17.60 -15.21
C PHE A 130 19.00 17.44 -16.42
N LYS A 131 18.64 16.19 -16.73
CA LYS A 131 17.58 15.86 -17.69
C LYS A 131 16.37 15.38 -16.90
N LEU A 132 15.25 16.08 -17.06
CA LEU A 132 13.94 15.64 -16.59
C LEU A 132 13.57 14.38 -17.38
N ILE A 133 13.89 13.20 -16.83
CA ILE A 133 13.47 11.92 -17.41
C ILE A 133 11.94 11.89 -17.28
N PRO A 134 11.16 11.83 -18.38
CA PRO A 134 9.73 11.62 -18.29
C PRO A 134 9.48 10.29 -17.58
N LYS A 135 8.65 10.30 -16.53
CA LYS A 135 8.24 9.08 -15.83
C LYS A 135 7.76 8.03 -16.84
N LYS A 136 8.41 6.86 -16.90
CA LYS A 136 7.76 5.65 -17.40
C LYS A 136 6.55 5.38 -16.48
N LYS A 137 5.36 5.24 -17.07
CA LYS A 137 4.18 4.71 -16.38
C LYS A 137 4.53 3.31 -15.85
N SER A 138 4.33 3.04 -14.57
CA SER A 138 4.30 1.67 -14.05
C SER A 138 3.67 1.67 -12.67
N ASP A 139 2.49 1.05 -12.54
CA ASP A 139 1.98 0.59 -11.24
C ASP A 139 1.38 -0.84 -11.30
N SER A 140 1.52 -1.55 -12.42
CA SER A 140 1.15 -2.98 -12.53
C SER A 140 2.31 -3.89 -12.93
N GLN A 141 3.40 -3.35 -13.49
CA GLN A 141 4.55 -4.15 -13.94
C GLN A 141 5.49 -4.55 -12.79
N ASN A 142 5.48 -3.84 -11.65
CA ASN A 142 6.46 -4.05 -10.58
C ASN A 142 6.24 -5.38 -9.80
N LEU A 143 5.00 -5.73 -9.43
CA LEU A 143 4.75 -6.97 -8.67
C LEU A 143 4.95 -8.25 -9.49
N GLN A 144 4.65 -8.22 -10.79
CA GLN A 144 4.90 -9.33 -11.70
C GLN A 144 6.41 -9.56 -11.86
N GLU A 145 7.16 -8.49 -12.12
CA GLU A 145 8.61 -8.57 -12.23
C GLU A 145 9.27 -9.05 -10.93
N VAL A 146 8.76 -8.62 -9.76
CA VAL A 146 9.19 -9.15 -8.46
C VAL A 146 8.90 -10.66 -8.39
N PHE A 147 7.69 -11.09 -8.71
CA PHE A 147 7.34 -12.52 -8.67
C PHE A 147 8.18 -13.36 -9.62
N ASP A 148 8.43 -12.88 -10.85
CA ASP A 148 9.27 -13.55 -11.83
C ASP A 148 10.71 -13.73 -11.34
N ARG A 149 11.25 -12.74 -10.60
CA ARG A 149 12.55 -12.85 -9.93
C ARG A 149 12.56 -13.88 -8.78
N LEU A 150 11.42 -14.14 -8.16
CA LEU A 150 11.27 -15.11 -7.06
C LEU A 150 10.97 -16.54 -7.54
N LYS A 151 10.51 -16.73 -8.80
CA LYS A 151 10.19 -18.04 -9.38
C LYS A 151 11.30 -19.09 -9.16
N PRO A 152 12.60 -18.79 -9.36
CA PRO A 152 13.67 -19.77 -9.13
C PRO A 152 13.74 -20.24 -7.68
N GLN A 153 13.71 -19.31 -6.71
CA GLN A 153 13.79 -19.62 -5.29
C GLN A 153 12.55 -20.40 -4.82
N LEU A 154 11.37 -19.99 -5.27
CA LEU A 154 10.11 -20.68 -4.98
C LEU A 154 10.12 -22.13 -5.52
N CYS A 155 10.66 -22.36 -6.72
CA CYS A 155 10.75 -23.69 -7.31
C CYS A 155 11.85 -24.57 -6.71
N GLN A 156 13.02 -24.01 -6.42
CA GLN A 156 14.24 -24.78 -6.16
C GLN A 156 14.60 -24.87 -4.67
N HIS A 157 14.33 -23.85 -3.87
CA HIS A 157 14.84 -23.79 -2.50
C HIS A 157 13.83 -24.28 -1.46
N LEU A 158 12.54 -24.28 -1.81
CA LEU A 158 11.46 -24.71 -0.93
C LEU A 158 10.98 -26.10 -1.34
N ASN A 159 10.48 -26.88 -0.36
CA ASN A 159 10.09 -28.28 -0.56
C ASN A 159 8.60 -28.55 -0.33
N VAL A 160 7.86 -27.59 0.22
CA VAL A 160 6.40 -27.66 0.45
C VAL A 160 5.72 -26.34 0.07
N VAL A 161 4.44 -26.39 -0.30
CA VAL A 161 3.63 -25.21 -0.69
C VAL A 161 3.53 -24.20 0.44
N ASP A 162 3.38 -24.67 1.67
CA ASP A 162 3.41 -23.88 2.90
C ASP A 162 4.62 -22.93 2.99
N GLY A 163 5.80 -23.46 2.64
CA GLY A 163 7.03 -22.68 2.62
C GLY A 163 7.00 -21.62 1.53
N GLN A 164 6.45 -21.94 0.35
CA GLN A 164 6.29 -20.98 -0.75
C GLN A 164 5.36 -19.83 -0.35
N MET A 165 4.26 -20.12 0.35
CA MET A 165 3.29 -19.10 0.79
C MET A 165 3.92 -18.16 1.83
N ARG A 166 4.61 -18.70 2.84
CA ARG A 166 5.33 -17.89 3.85
C ARG A 166 6.42 -17.03 3.21
N TYR A 167 7.21 -17.61 2.31
CA TYR A 167 8.25 -16.88 1.58
C TYR A 167 7.69 -15.74 0.72
N MET A 168 6.51 -15.92 0.11
CA MET A 168 5.83 -14.81 -0.57
C MET A 168 5.50 -13.67 0.40
N VAL A 169 4.94 -13.97 1.57
CA VAL A 169 4.64 -12.93 2.57
C VAL A 169 5.90 -12.14 2.93
N GLU A 170 7.00 -12.82 3.24
CA GLU A 170 8.27 -12.17 3.57
C GLU A 170 8.79 -11.22 2.49
N ARG A 171 8.53 -11.53 1.21
CA ARG A 171 9.05 -10.78 0.07
C ARG A 171 8.12 -9.69 -0.45
N PHE A 172 6.83 -9.77 -0.15
CA PHE A 172 5.85 -8.81 -0.63
C PHE A 172 5.38 -7.85 0.47
N GLN A 173 5.47 -8.22 1.75
CA GLN A 173 4.99 -7.38 2.85
C GLN A 173 5.75 -6.06 2.95
N LEU A 174 5.08 -5.01 3.44
CA LEU A 174 5.72 -3.72 3.72
C LEU A 174 6.94 -3.89 4.64
N GLY A 175 8.09 -3.36 4.21
CA GLY A 175 9.30 -3.33 5.01
C GLY A 175 9.23 -2.31 6.15
N GLU A 176 10.06 -2.48 7.17
CA GLU A 176 10.09 -1.58 8.34
C GLU A 176 10.40 -0.12 7.96
N ASN A 177 11.24 0.10 6.95
CA ASN A 177 11.54 1.45 6.46
C ASN A 177 10.34 2.09 5.74
N GLU A 178 9.56 1.30 5.01
CA GLU A 178 8.33 1.81 4.37
C GLU A 178 7.28 2.15 5.42
N LYS A 179 7.12 1.32 6.45
CA LYS A 179 6.21 1.61 7.57
C LYS A 179 6.61 2.91 8.27
N LYS A 180 7.88 3.05 8.66
CA LYS A 180 8.41 4.28 9.26
C LYS A 180 8.21 5.50 8.37
N ALA A 181 8.44 5.38 7.05
CA ALA A 181 8.22 6.48 6.12
C ALA A 181 6.75 6.89 6.02
N ARG A 182 5.82 5.92 6.08
CA ARG A 182 4.37 6.19 6.16
C ARG A 182 4.04 6.90 7.46
N ASP A 183 4.55 6.42 8.59
CA ASP A 183 4.32 7.03 9.90
C ASP A 183 4.81 8.48 9.95
N LEU A 184 6.01 8.76 9.42
CA LEU A 184 6.56 10.12 9.30
C LEU A 184 5.71 11.02 8.40
N LEU A 185 5.23 10.52 7.26
CA LEU A 185 4.34 11.29 6.39
C LEU A 185 3.01 11.58 7.09
N VAL A 186 2.48 10.64 7.86
CA VAL A 186 1.24 10.83 8.63
C VAL A 186 1.44 11.87 9.73
N GLN A 187 2.58 11.85 10.44
CA GLN A 187 2.94 12.88 11.41
C GLN A 187 3.03 14.26 10.76
N LEU A 188 3.70 14.38 9.61
CA LEU A 188 3.75 15.63 8.86
C LEU A 188 2.35 16.12 8.45
N LEU A 189 1.50 15.22 7.95
CA LEU A 189 0.12 15.57 7.58
C LEU A 189 -0.68 16.02 8.80
N GLN A 190 -0.52 15.36 9.95
CA GLN A 190 -1.15 15.72 11.22
C GLN A 190 -0.73 17.12 11.67
N GLU A 191 0.58 17.42 11.66
CA GLU A 191 1.12 18.73 12.02
C GLU A 191 0.55 19.83 11.12
N VAL A 192 0.53 19.60 9.81
CA VAL A 192 -0.02 20.59 8.87
C VAL A 192 -1.52 20.77 9.07
N LEU A 193 -2.30 19.70 9.20
CA LEU A 193 -3.76 19.79 9.25
C LEU A 193 -4.30 20.40 10.56
N VAL A 194 -3.61 20.21 11.69
CA VAL A 194 -4.01 20.79 12.99
C VAL A 194 -3.96 22.32 13.00
N GLU A 195 -3.05 22.92 12.23
CA GLU A 195 -3.01 24.38 12.07
C GLU A 195 -4.29 24.96 11.42
N PHE A 196 -5.00 24.14 10.64
CA PHE A 196 -6.23 24.54 9.93
C PHE A 196 -7.50 24.02 10.60
N PHE A 197 -7.43 22.82 11.18
CA PHE A 197 -8.50 22.15 11.87
C PHE A 197 -8.03 21.84 13.29
N PRO A 198 -8.18 22.80 14.23
CA PRO A 198 -7.87 22.58 15.63
C PRO A 198 -8.57 21.32 16.12
N ASP A 199 -7.85 20.50 16.88
CA ASP A 199 -8.32 19.21 17.42
C ASP A 199 -8.56 18.06 16.41
N SER A 200 -8.26 18.25 15.13
CA SER A 200 -8.36 17.16 14.15
C SER A 200 -7.34 16.04 14.40
N GLN A 201 -7.74 14.80 14.09
CA GLN A 201 -6.85 13.63 14.17
C GLN A 201 -6.82 12.86 12.85
N ILE A 202 -5.64 12.40 12.45
CA ILE A 202 -5.48 11.56 11.27
C ILE A 202 -5.21 10.10 11.65
N PHE A 203 -6.01 9.21 11.09
CA PHE A 203 -5.91 7.78 11.34
C PHE A 203 -5.54 7.03 10.08
N LEU A 204 -4.52 6.18 10.19
CA LEU A 204 -4.20 5.19 9.18
C LEU A 204 -5.23 4.07 9.18
N PHE A 205 -5.68 3.68 7.99
CA PHE A 205 -6.47 2.47 7.81
C PHE A 205 -6.03 1.72 6.53
N GLY A 206 -6.75 0.64 6.21
CA GLY A 206 -6.54 -0.08 4.96
C GLY A 206 -5.21 -0.83 4.91
N SER A 207 -4.64 -0.92 3.71
CA SER A 207 -3.50 -1.82 3.43
C SER A 207 -2.23 -1.44 4.18
N SER A 208 -2.08 -0.17 4.58
CA SER A 208 -0.90 0.29 5.32
C SER A 208 -0.77 -0.36 6.70
N VAL A 209 -1.90 -0.68 7.36
CA VAL A 209 -1.90 -1.16 8.75
C VAL A 209 -2.70 -2.45 8.97
N ASN A 210 -3.50 -2.93 8.02
CA ASN A 210 -4.28 -4.18 8.16
C ASN A 210 -3.48 -5.50 8.16
N THR A 211 -2.14 -5.44 8.20
CA THR A 211 -1.18 -6.57 8.10
C THR A 211 -1.08 -7.28 6.74
N PHE A 212 -1.89 -6.89 5.76
CA PHE A 212 -1.92 -7.44 4.40
C PHE A 212 -1.37 -6.49 3.33
N GLY A 213 -0.67 -5.43 3.75
CA GLY A 213 -0.03 -4.44 2.88
C GLY A 213 1.12 -5.02 2.08
N VAL A 214 1.19 -4.68 0.80
CA VAL A 214 2.32 -5.01 -0.06
C VAL A 214 3.17 -3.76 -0.32
N HIS A 215 4.42 -3.95 -0.74
CA HIS A 215 5.27 -2.85 -1.22
C HIS A 215 4.50 -1.93 -2.17
N SER A 216 4.69 -0.62 -1.97
CA SER A 216 4.01 0.43 -2.76
C SER A 216 2.48 0.45 -2.69
N CYS A 217 1.83 -0.20 -1.71
CA CYS A 217 0.38 -0.04 -1.55
C CYS A 217 0.01 1.40 -1.18
N ASP A 218 -1.23 1.80 -1.48
CA ASP A 218 -1.74 3.13 -1.17
C ASP A 218 -1.71 3.44 0.34
N LEU A 219 -1.70 4.74 0.66
CA LEU A 219 -1.79 5.29 2.00
C LEU A 219 -3.21 5.82 2.24
N ASP A 220 -4.04 5.00 2.88
CA ASP A 220 -5.43 5.35 3.19
C ASP A 220 -5.51 6.05 4.55
N LEU A 221 -6.08 7.25 4.57
CA LEU A 221 -6.13 8.14 5.73
C LEU A 221 -7.57 8.60 6.00
N PHE A 222 -7.96 8.54 7.28
CA PHE A 222 -9.21 9.09 7.79
C PHE A 222 -8.87 10.32 8.62
N LEU A 223 -9.36 11.48 8.21
CA LEU A 223 -9.27 12.74 8.94
C LEU A 223 -10.52 12.90 9.79
N ASP A 224 -10.40 12.67 11.09
CA ASP A 224 -11.45 12.91 12.06
C ASP A 224 -11.45 14.39 12.46
N LEU A 225 -12.59 15.05 12.29
CA LEU A 225 -12.80 16.46 12.59
C LEU A 225 -13.61 16.68 13.86
N GLU A 226 -14.27 15.64 14.40
CA GLU A 226 -15.28 15.81 15.46
C GLU A 226 -14.74 15.52 16.88
N ASN A 227 -13.44 15.33 17.05
CA ASN A 227 -12.81 15.10 18.37
C ASN A 227 -13.51 14.00 19.21
N THR A 228 -14.10 13.00 18.55
CA THR A 228 -14.70 11.85 19.23
C THR A 228 -13.62 10.92 19.76
N PRO A 229 -13.74 10.37 20.98
CA PRO A 229 -12.80 9.37 21.48
C PRO A 229 -12.81 8.13 20.57
N VAL A 230 -11.83 8.03 19.67
CA VAL A 230 -11.51 6.76 19.00
C VAL A 230 -10.66 5.95 19.98
N PRO A 231 -11.03 4.70 20.33
CA PRO A 231 -10.22 3.87 21.22
C PRO A 231 -8.79 3.76 20.68
N SER A 232 -7.84 4.31 21.43
CA SER A 232 -6.43 4.31 21.08
C SER A 232 -5.83 2.91 21.26
N PRO A 233 -4.80 2.53 20.46
CA PRO A 233 -4.16 1.23 20.61
C PRO A 233 -3.47 1.11 21.99
N PRO A 234 -3.51 -0.06 22.64
CA PRO A 234 -2.76 -0.26 23.87
C PRO A 234 -1.26 -0.15 23.57
N GLN A 235 -0.61 0.82 24.21
CA GLN A 235 0.85 0.91 24.23
C GLN A 235 1.40 -0.25 25.07
N ASN A 236 2.32 -1.02 24.49
CA ASN A 236 3.14 -2.00 25.21
C ASN A 236 3.93 -1.29 26.33
N ARG A 237 3.40 -1.30 27.56
CA ARG A 237 4.21 -1.11 28.77
C ARG A 237 4.41 -2.46 29.44
N SER A 238 5.47 -3.13 29.04
CA SER A 238 6.06 -4.20 29.85
C SER A 238 6.48 -3.59 31.19
N LYS A 239 5.80 -4.00 32.26
CA LYS A 239 6.16 -3.68 33.65
C LYS A 239 7.34 -4.57 34.06
N TYR A 240 8.47 -3.96 34.39
CA TYR A 240 9.32 -4.44 35.47
C TYR A 240 9.43 -3.33 36.51
N LEU A 241 9.10 -3.68 37.74
CA LEU A 241 9.06 -2.83 38.92
C LEU A 241 10.46 -2.33 39.29
N SER A 242 10.60 -1.06 39.67
CA SER A 242 10.83 -0.70 41.08
C SER A 242 10.90 0.82 41.30
N SER A 243 10.31 1.23 42.42
CA SER A 243 10.48 2.49 43.17
C SER A 243 10.29 3.83 42.43
N LYS A 244 9.12 4.43 42.65
CA LYS A 244 8.96 5.88 42.85
C LYS A 244 9.54 6.25 44.24
N PRO A 245 10.05 7.47 44.48
CA PRO A 245 9.26 8.69 44.36
C PRO A 245 9.91 9.87 43.62
N ASP A 246 9.04 10.80 43.25
CA ASP A 246 9.27 12.20 42.88
C ASP A 246 10.47 12.60 42.02
N CYS A 247 10.15 12.99 40.78
CA CYS A 247 10.57 14.30 40.29
C CYS A 247 9.71 14.71 39.09
N SER A 248 8.96 15.80 39.27
CA SER A 248 8.50 16.68 38.21
C SER A 248 9.60 16.93 37.18
N PHE A 249 9.35 16.68 35.89
CA PHE A 249 10.15 17.30 34.83
C PHE A 249 9.26 18.10 33.90
N LYS A 250 9.43 19.42 34.09
CA LYS A 250 8.76 20.54 33.46
C LYS A 250 9.15 20.59 31.98
N PHE A 251 8.15 20.68 31.10
CA PHE A 251 8.35 21.23 29.76
C PHE A 251 8.71 22.71 29.92
N VAL A 252 9.87 23.11 29.43
CA VAL A 252 10.38 24.48 29.49
C VAL A 252 9.50 25.39 28.66
N LYS A 253 8.62 26.13 29.34
CA LYS A 253 8.04 27.40 28.90
C LYS A 253 8.76 28.50 29.67
N THR A 254 9.61 29.29 29.01
CA THR A 254 10.08 30.65 29.37
C THR A 254 10.89 31.09 28.14
N LEU A 255 10.53 32.11 27.37
CA LEU A 255 10.17 33.48 27.71
C LEU A 255 8.70 33.74 27.30
N GLY A 256 7.78 34.28 28.10
CA GLY A 256 7.93 35.20 29.22
C GLY A 256 7.40 36.56 28.80
N PHE A 257 6.08 36.77 28.90
CA PHE A 257 5.47 38.03 29.34
C PHE A 257 4.01 37.76 29.73
N GLU A 258 3.75 37.85 31.03
CA GLU A 258 2.42 37.86 31.62
C GLU A 258 1.73 39.19 31.34
N THR A 259 0.42 39.18 31.13
CA THR A 259 -0.40 40.28 31.64
C THR A 259 -1.79 39.79 32.04
N SER A 260 -2.13 40.14 33.26
CA SER A 260 -3.39 39.91 33.95
C SER A 260 -4.56 40.60 33.27
N MET A 261 -5.75 40.01 33.42
CA MET A 261 -7.01 40.70 33.17
C MET A 261 -7.20 41.84 34.19
N LEU A 262 -7.45 43.04 33.68
CA LEU A 262 -8.20 44.09 34.38
C LEU A 262 -9.16 44.73 33.38
N ARG A 263 -10.44 44.74 33.73
CA ARG A 263 -11.51 45.44 33.02
C ARG A 263 -11.40 46.94 33.30
N THR A 264 -11.38 47.78 32.27
CA THR A 264 -11.93 49.15 32.31
C THR A 264 -12.21 49.69 30.90
N GLY A 265 -13.40 50.31 30.77
CA GLY A 265 -13.98 51.22 29.78
C GLY A 265 -13.20 51.79 28.58
N GLU A 266 -13.96 51.89 27.49
CA GLU A 266 -14.09 53.00 26.51
C GLU A 266 -12.86 53.69 25.89
N GLY A 267 -12.86 53.80 24.55
CA GLY A 267 -12.15 54.86 23.80
C GLY A 267 -11.55 54.43 22.47
N MET A 268 -11.96 55.09 21.37
CA MET A 268 -11.43 54.97 20.00
C MET A 268 -9.89 55.01 19.89
N SER A 269 -9.33 54.20 18.97
CA SER A 269 -8.60 54.70 17.77
C SER A 269 -8.10 53.55 16.87
N ASP A 270 -8.35 53.77 15.58
CA ASP A 270 -7.77 53.20 14.37
C ASP A 270 -6.25 52.91 14.46
N ASP A 271 -5.82 51.71 14.03
CA ASP A 271 -4.60 51.52 13.24
C ASP A 271 -4.43 50.06 12.76
N GLY A 272 -4.03 49.94 11.51
CA GLY A 272 -4.18 48.74 10.69
C GLY A 272 -3.28 47.56 11.03
N ARG A 273 -3.88 46.36 10.93
CA ARG A 273 -3.19 45.10 10.69
C ARG A 273 -3.96 44.32 9.64
N SER A 274 -3.22 43.91 8.61
CA SER A 274 -3.72 43.29 7.39
C SER A 274 -4.64 42.10 7.67
N GLU A 275 -5.87 42.21 7.15
CA GLU A 275 -6.78 41.11 6.91
C GLU A 275 -6.19 40.18 5.83
N ASP A 276 -5.41 39.19 6.23
CA ASP A 276 -4.96 38.12 5.33
C ASP A 276 -5.02 36.74 6.00
N SER A 277 -6.02 36.55 6.88
CA SER A 277 -6.41 35.20 7.32
C SER A 277 -7.41 34.66 6.28
N MET A 278 -6.93 34.01 5.23
CA MET A 278 -7.75 33.43 4.14
C MET A 278 -8.78 32.37 4.60
N LEU A 279 -9.02 32.19 5.91
CA LEU A 279 -9.74 31.05 6.48
C LEU A 279 -10.62 31.36 7.70
N SER A 280 -10.79 32.63 8.09
CA SER A 280 -11.70 32.98 9.20
C SER A 280 -13.19 32.76 8.90
N ASP A 281 -13.54 32.50 7.63
CA ASP A 281 -14.93 32.55 7.17
C ASP A 281 -15.57 31.17 6.91
N ILE A 282 -14.86 30.06 7.20
CA ILE A 282 -15.43 28.71 7.03
C ILE A 282 -15.92 28.21 8.38
N ASP A 283 -17.24 28.34 8.59
CA ASP A 283 -17.90 27.64 9.69
C ASP A 283 -17.98 26.13 9.38
N LEU A 284 -17.01 25.39 9.91
CA LEU A 284 -16.91 23.93 9.77
C LEU A 284 -18.18 23.20 10.26
N SER A 285 -18.99 23.81 11.12
CA SER A 285 -20.24 23.22 11.61
C SER A 285 -21.36 23.21 10.55
N THR A 286 -21.25 24.06 9.53
CA THR A 286 -22.23 24.15 8.42
C THR A 286 -21.67 23.67 7.08
N ALA A 287 -20.37 23.44 6.98
CA ALA A 287 -19.69 23.01 5.77
C ALA A 287 -20.09 21.57 5.38
N THR A 288 -20.39 21.37 4.10
CA THR A 288 -20.63 20.04 3.55
C THR A 288 -19.33 19.22 3.49
N PRO A 289 -19.38 17.88 3.54
CA PRO A 289 -18.19 17.04 3.40
C PRO A 289 -17.38 17.32 2.13
N ALA A 290 -18.03 17.74 1.04
CA ALA A 290 -17.36 18.09 -0.20
C ALA A 290 -16.53 19.38 -0.07
N GLU A 291 -17.08 20.42 0.56
CA GLU A 291 -16.37 21.69 0.81
C GLU A 291 -15.17 21.49 1.73
N VAL A 292 -15.34 20.67 2.78
CA VAL A 292 -14.24 20.28 3.67
C VAL A 292 -13.13 19.56 2.90
N LEU A 293 -13.47 18.63 2.01
CA LEU A 293 -12.47 17.92 1.19
C LEU A 293 -11.77 18.84 0.17
N ASP A 294 -12.48 19.84 -0.39
CA ASP A 294 -11.86 20.86 -1.25
C ASP A 294 -10.88 21.75 -0.47
N LEU A 295 -11.21 22.10 0.78
CA LEU A 295 -10.30 22.79 1.70
C LEU A 295 -9.08 21.93 2.02
N VAL A 296 -9.27 20.66 2.40
CA VAL A 296 -8.18 19.70 2.63
C VAL A 296 -7.28 19.61 1.39
N ALA A 297 -7.85 19.47 0.19
CA ALA A 297 -7.09 19.43 -1.05
C ALA A 297 -6.29 20.71 -1.30
N THR A 298 -6.82 21.87 -0.91
CA THR A 298 -6.14 23.17 -1.02
C THR A 298 -4.95 23.24 -0.04
N ILE A 299 -5.15 22.81 1.22
CA ILE A 299 -4.09 22.74 2.23
C ILE A 299 -2.97 21.81 1.77
N LEU A 300 -3.30 20.60 1.30
CA LEU A 300 -2.32 19.66 0.76
C LEU A 300 -1.49 20.26 -0.39
N LYS A 301 -2.12 21.04 -1.29
CA LYS A 301 -1.43 21.68 -2.43
C LYS A 301 -0.51 22.83 -2.01
N ARG A 302 -0.85 23.55 -0.95
CA ARG A 302 -0.18 24.80 -0.57
C ARG A 302 0.81 24.64 0.57
N CYS A 303 0.56 23.73 1.51
CA CYS A 303 1.25 23.68 2.79
C CYS A 303 2.06 22.39 3.00
N VAL A 304 1.65 21.26 2.41
CA VAL A 304 2.38 20.00 2.59
C VAL A 304 3.53 19.89 1.57
N PRO A 305 4.80 19.81 2.00
CA PRO A 305 5.92 19.70 1.10
C PRO A 305 5.87 18.40 0.30
N SER A 306 6.39 18.44 -0.93
CA SER A 306 6.54 17.27 -1.80
C SER A 306 5.24 16.54 -2.20
N VAL A 307 4.06 16.98 -1.75
CA VAL A 307 2.74 16.51 -2.20
C VAL A 307 2.36 17.14 -3.55
N HIS A 308 1.81 16.33 -4.47
CA HIS A 308 1.32 16.79 -5.76
C HIS A 308 0.21 15.88 -6.30
N LYS A 309 -0.31 16.19 -7.50
CA LYS A 309 -1.44 15.47 -8.14
C LYS A 309 -2.68 15.39 -7.22
N VAL A 310 -2.87 16.41 -6.40
CA VAL A 310 -3.99 16.48 -5.45
C VAL A 310 -5.28 16.78 -6.21
N HIS A 311 -6.29 15.92 -6.04
CA HIS A 311 -7.62 16.11 -6.62
C HIS A 311 -8.69 15.48 -5.73
N VAL A 312 -9.88 16.10 -5.73
CA VAL A 312 -11.05 15.62 -4.99
C VAL A 312 -11.88 14.72 -5.90
N VAL A 313 -12.35 13.61 -5.36
CA VAL A 313 -13.30 12.70 -6.00
C VAL A 313 -14.58 12.69 -5.17
N SER A 314 -15.48 13.63 -5.48
CA SER A 314 -16.74 13.83 -4.75
C SER A 314 -17.87 12.89 -5.19
N SER A 315 -17.79 12.29 -6.38
CA SER A 315 -18.81 11.41 -6.94
C SER A 315 -18.75 9.96 -6.45
N ALA A 316 -17.73 9.60 -5.67
CA ALA A 316 -17.61 8.28 -5.07
C ALA A 316 -18.60 8.11 -3.90
N ARG A 317 -18.94 6.85 -3.56
CA ARG A 317 -19.77 6.55 -2.39
C ARG A 317 -19.24 7.19 -1.11
N LEU A 318 -17.92 7.16 -0.93
CA LEU A 318 -17.20 7.90 0.10
C LEU A 318 -16.32 8.92 -0.62
N PRO A 319 -16.66 10.22 -0.55
CA PRO A 319 -15.84 11.29 -1.09
C PRO A 319 -14.40 11.26 -0.53
N VAL A 320 -13.41 11.49 -1.40
CA VAL A 320 -12.00 11.30 -1.07
C VAL A 320 -11.10 12.33 -1.74
N VAL A 321 -10.07 12.79 -1.04
CA VAL A 321 -8.96 13.56 -1.61
C VAL A 321 -7.81 12.62 -1.95
N LYS A 322 -7.50 12.51 -3.24
CA LYS A 322 -6.35 11.72 -3.70
C LYS A 322 -5.14 12.60 -3.86
N PHE A 323 -3.97 12.15 -3.41
CA PHE A 323 -2.71 12.85 -3.52
C PHE A 323 -1.54 11.89 -3.82
N HIS A 324 -0.40 12.45 -4.20
CA HIS A 324 0.84 11.70 -4.39
C HIS A 324 2.02 12.43 -3.77
N HIS A 325 2.75 11.77 -2.89
CA HIS A 325 3.97 12.28 -2.27
C HIS A 325 5.20 11.95 -3.14
N ARG A 326 5.94 12.98 -3.59
CA ARG A 326 7.00 12.84 -4.61
C ARG A 326 8.19 12.01 -4.15
N GLU A 327 8.71 12.32 -2.96
CA GLU A 327 9.96 11.74 -2.46
C GLU A 327 9.79 10.29 -2.00
N LEU A 328 8.64 10.00 -1.39
CA LEU A 328 8.27 8.64 -0.97
C LEU A 328 7.67 7.82 -2.13
N ASN A 329 7.36 8.46 -3.26
CA ASN A 329 6.63 7.87 -4.38
C ASN A 329 5.40 7.07 -3.94
N LEU A 330 4.59 7.71 -3.08
CA LEU A 330 3.46 7.10 -2.41
C LEU A 330 2.17 7.81 -2.83
N GLN A 331 1.18 7.04 -3.26
CA GLN A 331 -0.17 7.53 -3.47
C GLN A 331 -0.93 7.44 -2.14
N GLY A 332 -1.75 8.44 -1.84
CA GLY A 332 -2.59 8.45 -0.67
C GLY A 332 -3.97 9.03 -0.92
N ASP A 333 -4.91 8.59 -0.10
CA ASP A 333 -6.33 8.88 -0.19
C ASP A 333 -6.79 9.35 1.21
N ILE A 334 -7.31 10.59 1.33
CA ILE A 334 -7.82 11.17 2.59
C ILE A 334 -9.34 11.26 2.53
N THR A 335 -10.01 10.69 3.51
CA THR A 335 -11.47 10.74 3.71
C THR A 335 -11.82 11.40 5.04
N THR A 336 -12.97 12.06 5.15
CA THR A 336 -13.39 12.77 6.38
C THR A 336 -14.48 12.05 7.17
N ASN A 337 -15.19 11.09 6.56
CA ASN A 337 -16.30 10.34 7.19
C ASN A 337 -16.13 8.83 6.92
N ASN A 338 -15.19 8.18 7.60
CA ASN A 338 -14.88 6.76 7.36
C ASN A 338 -14.40 6.01 8.61
N ARG A 339 -15.04 6.27 9.76
CA ARG A 339 -14.73 5.60 11.03
C ARG A 339 -14.87 4.08 10.94
N LEU A 340 -15.86 3.61 10.16
CA LEU A 340 -16.05 2.18 9.90
C LEU A 340 -14.82 1.54 9.24
N ALA A 341 -14.16 2.17 8.25
CA ALA A 341 -12.98 1.56 7.64
C ALA A 341 -11.79 1.41 8.60
N VAL A 342 -11.64 2.33 9.56
CA VAL A 342 -10.65 2.19 10.66
C VAL A 342 -10.99 0.96 11.50
N ARG A 343 -12.27 0.79 11.87
CA ARG A 343 -12.72 -0.35 12.68
C ARG A 343 -12.63 -1.68 11.93
N ASN A 344 -12.99 -1.72 10.65
CA ASN A 344 -12.80 -2.86 9.75
C ASN A 344 -11.33 -3.26 9.65
N THR A 345 -10.45 -2.25 9.60
CA THR A 345 -9.00 -2.47 9.60
C THR A 345 -8.51 -3.08 10.90
N ARG A 346 -9.03 -2.64 12.05
CA ARG A 346 -8.75 -3.27 13.36
C ARG A 346 -9.26 -4.71 13.44
N PHE A 347 -10.44 -5.00 12.89
CA PHE A 347 -10.96 -6.37 12.80
C PHE A 347 -10.02 -7.27 11.98
N LEU A 348 -9.54 -6.79 10.84
CA LEU A 348 -8.56 -7.52 10.02
C LEU A 348 -7.23 -7.77 10.76
N GLN A 349 -6.75 -6.80 11.55
CA GLN A 349 -5.57 -6.96 12.40
C GLN A 349 -5.79 -8.04 13.47
N LEU A 350 -6.95 -8.02 14.14
CA LEU A 350 -7.32 -9.04 15.13
C LEU A 350 -7.31 -10.42 14.48
N CYS A 351 -8.03 -10.62 13.38
CA CYS A 351 -8.08 -11.89 12.67
C CYS A 351 -6.69 -12.40 12.26
N ALA A 352 -5.79 -11.51 11.84
CA ALA A 352 -4.40 -11.88 11.51
C ALA A 352 -3.56 -12.22 12.74
N GLY A 353 -3.90 -11.70 13.91
CA GLY A 353 -3.30 -12.05 15.20
C GLY A 353 -3.90 -13.32 15.83
N LEU A 354 -5.12 -13.72 15.46
CA LEU A 354 -5.77 -14.93 15.94
C LEU A 354 -5.18 -16.22 15.33
N ASP A 355 -4.83 -16.19 14.04
CA ASP A 355 -4.27 -17.35 13.35
C ASP A 355 -3.21 -16.96 12.32
N GLU A 356 -2.01 -17.54 12.46
CA GLU A 356 -0.85 -17.26 11.60
C GLU A 356 -1.07 -17.64 10.13
N ARG A 357 -2.00 -18.57 9.84
CA ARG A 357 -2.26 -19.09 8.49
C ARG A 357 -3.04 -18.09 7.64
N LEU A 358 -3.73 -17.13 8.25
CA LEU A 358 -4.53 -16.13 7.53
C LEU A 358 -3.67 -15.27 6.61
N ARG A 359 -2.52 -14.77 7.08
CA ARG A 359 -1.66 -13.88 6.28
C ARG A 359 -1.14 -14.58 5.01
N PRO A 360 -0.49 -15.75 5.06
CA PRO A 360 -0.07 -16.46 3.85
C PRO A 360 -1.23 -16.73 2.88
N LEU A 361 -2.40 -17.15 3.37
CA LEU A 361 -3.59 -17.38 2.52
C LEU A 361 -4.02 -16.10 1.80
N VAL A 362 -4.16 -14.98 2.52
CA VAL A 362 -4.61 -13.71 1.94
C VAL A 362 -3.61 -13.19 0.90
N TYR A 363 -2.29 -13.24 1.17
CA TYR A 363 -1.28 -12.82 0.18
C TYR A 363 -1.32 -13.68 -1.07
N THR A 364 -1.36 -15.00 -0.92
CA THR A 364 -1.39 -15.94 -2.05
C THR A 364 -2.66 -15.77 -2.88
N ILE A 365 -3.83 -15.68 -2.25
CA ILE A 365 -5.12 -15.54 -2.95
C ILE A 365 -5.26 -14.16 -3.61
N ARG A 366 -4.82 -13.08 -2.96
CA ARG A 366 -4.79 -11.75 -3.59
C ARG A 366 -3.87 -11.73 -4.81
N HIS A 367 -2.69 -12.36 -4.73
CA HIS A 367 -1.79 -12.45 -5.88
C HIS A 367 -2.40 -13.31 -6.99
N TRP A 368 -2.93 -14.49 -6.66
CA TRP A 368 -3.63 -15.36 -7.60
C TRP A 368 -4.76 -14.61 -8.33
N ALA A 369 -5.62 -13.92 -7.59
CA ALA A 369 -6.73 -13.17 -8.17
C ALA A 369 -6.26 -12.07 -9.12
N LYS A 370 -5.17 -11.36 -8.80
CA LYS A 370 -4.55 -10.38 -9.71
C LYS A 370 -4.02 -11.05 -10.99
N GLN A 371 -3.34 -12.19 -10.88
CA GLN A 371 -2.79 -12.92 -12.04
C GLN A 371 -3.86 -13.47 -12.97
N LYS A 372 -5.02 -13.83 -12.41
CA LYS A 372 -6.19 -14.29 -13.16
C LYS A 372 -7.13 -13.15 -13.57
N GLN A 373 -6.72 -11.89 -13.38
CA GLN A 373 -7.50 -10.70 -13.70
C GLN A 373 -8.88 -10.65 -13.03
N LEU A 374 -8.98 -11.21 -11.83
CA LEU A 374 -10.19 -11.23 -10.99
C LEU A 374 -10.22 -10.05 -10.02
N ALA A 375 -9.08 -9.38 -9.82
CA ALA A 375 -8.92 -8.25 -8.91
C ALA A 375 -7.88 -7.24 -9.42
N GLY A 376 -7.97 -6.01 -8.90
CA GLY A 376 -7.06 -4.90 -9.26
C GLY A 376 -7.58 -4.08 -10.43
N ASN A 377 -8.65 -3.31 -10.20
CA ASN A 377 -9.20 -2.38 -11.19
C ASN A 377 -8.15 -1.28 -11.52
N PRO A 378 -7.71 -1.13 -12.79
CA PRO A 378 -6.66 -0.17 -13.16
C PRO A 378 -7.00 1.30 -12.88
N SER A 379 -8.29 1.63 -12.76
CA SER A 379 -8.80 2.99 -12.53
C SER A 379 -9.51 3.14 -11.18
N GLY A 380 -9.36 2.18 -10.26
CA GLY A 380 -10.04 2.14 -8.96
C GLY A 380 -11.52 1.73 -9.06
N THR A 381 -12.23 2.21 -10.08
CA THR A 381 -13.61 1.80 -10.40
C THR A 381 -13.60 0.73 -11.48
N GLY A 382 -14.30 -0.39 -11.24
CA GLY A 382 -14.43 -1.45 -12.23
C GLY A 382 -15.14 -2.69 -11.68
N PRO A 383 -15.40 -3.69 -12.54
CA PRO A 383 -16.23 -4.83 -12.20
C PRO A 383 -15.47 -5.95 -11.47
N LEU A 384 -14.20 -5.76 -11.14
CA LEU A 384 -13.36 -6.77 -10.48
C LEU A 384 -13.44 -6.66 -8.95
N LEU A 385 -13.09 -7.74 -8.26
CA LEU A 385 -13.02 -7.75 -6.80
C LEU A 385 -11.97 -6.75 -6.31
N ASN A 386 -12.32 -5.99 -5.28
CA ASN A 386 -11.34 -5.23 -4.51
C ASN A 386 -10.62 -6.16 -3.51
N ASN A 387 -9.46 -5.73 -3.02
CA ASN A 387 -8.64 -6.54 -2.10
C ASN A 387 -9.32 -6.78 -0.75
N TYR A 388 -10.24 -5.88 -0.34
CA TYR A 388 -10.98 -6.01 0.90
C TYR A 388 -12.00 -7.16 0.81
N ALA A 389 -12.84 -7.16 -0.22
CA ALA A 389 -13.80 -8.23 -0.52
C ALA A 389 -13.11 -9.60 -0.67
N LEU A 390 -11.98 -9.67 -1.37
CA LEU A 390 -11.18 -10.92 -1.43
C LEU A 390 -10.73 -11.40 -0.06
N THR A 391 -10.26 -10.50 0.80
CA THR A 391 -9.86 -10.87 2.17
C THR A 391 -11.05 -11.35 2.99
N LEU A 392 -12.21 -10.72 2.85
CA LEU A 392 -13.42 -11.16 3.54
C LEU A 392 -13.89 -12.54 3.03
N LEU A 393 -13.74 -12.86 1.74
CA LEU A 393 -13.99 -14.22 1.24
C LEU A 393 -13.06 -15.25 1.87
N VAL A 394 -11.79 -14.92 2.10
CA VAL A 394 -10.85 -15.81 2.81
C VAL A 394 -11.29 -16.01 4.26
N ILE A 395 -11.63 -14.93 4.96
CA ILE A 395 -12.10 -15.01 6.36
C ILE A 395 -13.39 -15.84 6.45
N PHE A 396 -14.36 -15.60 5.57
CA PHE A 396 -15.61 -16.36 5.54
C PHE A 396 -15.37 -17.87 5.31
N PHE A 397 -14.46 -18.22 4.40
CA PHE A 397 -14.05 -19.60 4.19
C PHE A 397 -13.44 -20.21 5.47
N LEU A 398 -12.57 -19.47 6.16
CA LEU A 398 -11.94 -19.92 7.40
C LEU A 398 -12.92 -20.06 8.58
N GLN A 399 -13.98 -19.25 8.61
CA GLN A 399 -15.11 -19.42 9.54
C GLN A 399 -15.93 -20.69 9.27
N ASN A 400 -15.93 -21.16 8.02
CA ASN A 400 -16.68 -22.34 7.57
C ASN A 400 -15.82 -23.61 7.43
N CYS A 401 -14.58 -23.58 7.92
CA CYS A 401 -13.76 -24.78 8.07
C CYS A 401 -14.29 -25.63 9.23
N ASP A 402 -14.02 -26.95 9.19
CA ASP A 402 -14.38 -27.87 10.27
C ASP A 402 -13.12 -28.53 10.86
N PRO A 403 -12.72 -28.21 12.10
CA PRO A 403 -13.28 -27.15 12.95
C PRO A 403 -12.94 -25.73 12.42
N PRO A 404 -13.63 -24.66 12.86
CA PRO A 404 -13.40 -23.30 12.36
C PRO A 404 -11.98 -22.79 12.65
N VAL A 405 -11.36 -22.15 11.66
CA VAL A 405 -10.03 -21.51 11.79
C VAL A 405 -10.17 -20.12 12.43
N LEU A 406 -11.23 -19.38 12.09
CA LEU A 406 -11.54 -18.08 12.67
C LEU A 406 -12.96 -18.08 13.28
N PRO A 407 -13.20 -17.36 14.38
CA PRO A 407 -14.53 -17.18 14.93
C PRO A 407 -15.40 -16.25 14.06
N THR A 408 -16.70 -16.28 14.28
CA THR A 408 -17.65 -15.32 13.68
C THR A 408 -17.56 -13.95 14.35
N VAL A 409 -18.05 -12.89 13.71
CA VAL A 409 -18.05 -11.55 14.35
C VAL A 409 -18.97 -11.53 15.58
N ASP A 410 -20.09 -12.25 15.56
CA ASP A 410 -20.96 -12.34 16.74
C ASP A 410 -20.30 -13.11 17.90
N GLN A 411 -19.57 -14.19 17.61
CA GLN A 411 -18.77 -14.88 18.64
C GLN A 411 -17.71 -13.96 19.24
N LEU A 412 -17.05 -13.14 18.41
CA LEU A 412 -16.09 -12.16 18.90
C LEU A 412 -16.77 -11.11 19.78
N LYS A 413 -17.92 -10.58 19.35
CA LYS A 413 -18.71 -9.64 20.14
C LYS A 413 -19.01 -10.20 21.54
N ASP A 414 -19.43 -11.46 21.62
CA ASP A 414 -19.77 -12.11 22.89
C ASP A 414 -18.54 -12.33 23.81
N MET A 415 -17.32 -12.23 23.27
CA MET A 415 -16.05 -12.33 24.01
C MET A 415 -15.47 -10.96 24.41
N ALA A 416 -16.06 -9.86 23.95
CA ALA A 416 -15.58 -8.51 24.27
C ALA A 416 -16.03 -8.09 25.67
N CYS A 417 -15.21 -7.28 26.35
CA CYS A 417 -15.59 -6.67 27.62
C CYS A 417 -16.38 -5.37 27.43
N GLU A 418 -17.00 -4.85 28.51
CA GLU A 418 -17.82 -3.64 28.47
C GLU A 418 -17.04 -2.42 27.94
N GLU A 419 -15.74 -2.31 28.24
CA GLU A 419 -14.89 -1.21 27.76
C GLU A 419 -14.58 -1.27 26.25
N GLU A 420 -14.87 -2.40 25.61
CA GLU A 420 -14.65 -2.61 24.16
C GLU A 420 -15.93 -2.40 23.34
N GLU A 421 -17.05 -2.06 23.99
CA GLU A 421 -18.29 -1.70 23.32
C GLU A 421 -18.07 -0.53 22.36
N CYS A 422 -18.47 -0.75 21.12
CA CYS A 422 -18.24 0.22 20.05
C CYS A 422 -19.43 0.20 19.10
N VAL A 423 -20.14 1.33 19.00
CA VAL A 423 -21.22 1.55 18.05
C VAL A 423 -20.84 2.72 17.15
N ILE A 424 -20.76 2.49 15.85
CA ILE A 424 -20.39 3.50 14.84
C ILE A 424 -21.54 3.59 13.85
N GLU A 425 -22.13 4.77 13.69
CA GLU A 425 -23.23 5.01 12.74
C GLU A 425 -24.42 4.04 12.93
N GLY A 426 -24.70 3.66 14.17
CA GLY A 426 -25.76 2.70 14.53
C GLY A 426 -25.39 1.23 14.34
N TRP A 427 -24.20 0.92 13.82
CA TRP A 427 -23.69 -0.45 13.67
C TRP A 427 -22.91 -0.88 14.90
N ASN A 428 -23.21 -2.06 15.43
CA ASN A 428 -22.43 -2.64 16.52
C ASN A 428 -21.10 -3.21 15.97
N CYS A 429 -20.01 -2.54 16.33
CA CYS A 429 -18.65 -2.85 15.94
C CYS A 429 -17.81 -3.43 17.09
N THR A 430 -18.45 -4.01 18.09
CA THR A 430 -17.80 -4.54 19.30
C THR A 430 -17.07 -5.85 19.00
N PHE A 431 -15.80 -5.93 19.39
CA PHE A 431 -14.95 -7.13 19.35
C PHE A 431 -13.68 -6.89 20.17
N PRO A 432 -13.01 -7.97 20.65
CA PRO A 432 -11.82 -7.87 21.48
C PRO A 432 -10.67 -7.11 20.81
N SER A 433 -10.04 -6.24 21.57
CA SER A 433 -8.92 -5.42 21.11
C SER A 433 -7.64 -6.22 20.89
N GLN A 434 -7.50 -7.38 21.56
CA GLN A 434 -6.29 -8.21 21.53
C GLN A 434 -6.60 -9.68 21.25
N PRO A 435 -5.76 -10.38 20.46
CA PRO A 435 -5.94 -11.81 20.16
C PRO A 435 -5.99 -12.72 21.40
N ILE A 436 -5.30 -12.36 22.48
CA ILE A 436 -5.21 -13.17 23.70
C ILE A 436 -6.55 -13.37 24.40
N ALA A 437 -7.52 -12.49 24.17
CA ALA A 437 -8.87 -12.60 24.71
C ALA A 437 -9.71 -13.69 24.01
N VAL A 438 -9.23 -14.22 22.88
CA VAL A 438 -9.95 -15.19 22.07
C VAL A 438 -9.25 -16.55 22.14
N PRO A 439 -9.98 -17.64 22.42
CA PRO A 439 -9.40 -18.98 22.42
C PRO A 439 -8.79 -19.35 21.06
N PRO A 440 -7.63 -20.03 21.03
CA PRO A 440 -7.02 -20.47 19.79
C PRO A 440 -7.89 -21.48 19.05
N SER A 441 -7.82 -21.48 17.72
CA SER A 441 -8.53 -22.46 16.89
C SER A 441 -8.08 -23.89 17.19
N LYS A 442 -9.03 -24.83 17.14
CA LYS A 442 -8.76 -26.27 17.20
C LYS A 442 -8.39 -26.87 15.83
N ASN A 443 -8.41 -26.08 14.76
CA ASN A 443 -8.14 -26.53 13.40
C ASN A 443 -6.64 -26.73 13.18
N THR A 444 -6.27 -27.91 12.70
CA THR A 444 -4.88 -28.33 12.48
C THR A 444 -4.49 -28.44 10.99
N GLN A 445 -5.36 -28.03 10.06
CA GLN A 445 -5.09 -28.09 8.62
C GLN A 445 -3.93 -27.17 8.24
N ASP A 446 -3.03 -27.65 7.39
CA ASP A 446 -1.89 -26.88 6.91
C ASP A 446 -2.28 -25.86 5.82
N LEU A 447 -1.34 -24.98 5.43
CA LEU A 447 -1.65 -23.93 4.45
C LEU A 447 -1.98 -24.50 3.08
N CYS A 448 -1.28 -25.57 2.67
CA CYS A 448 -1.52 -26.29 1.42
C CYS A 448 -2.97 -26.79 1.33
N THR A 449 -3.47 -27.39 2.42
CA THR A 449 -4.83 -27.93 2.55
C THR A 449 -5.85 -26.81 2.58
N LEU A 450 -5.62 -25.75 3.36
CA LEU A 450 -6.53 -24.61 3.43
C LEU A 450 -6.63 -23.87 2.09
N LEU A 451 -5.53 -23.71 1.36
CA LEU A 451 -5.54 -23.08 0.04
C LEU A 451 -6.33 -23.91 -0.98
N ALA A 452 -6.12 -25.23 -0.99
CA ALA A 452 -6.91 -26.13 -1.83
C ALA A 452 -8.40 -26.13 -1.43
N GLY A 453 -8.67 -26.09 -0.12
CA GLY A 453 -10.00 -26.00 0.47
C GLY A 453 -10.74 -24.73 0.06
N PHE A 454 -10.06 -23.58 0.02
CA PHE A 454 -10.63 -22.31 -0.44
C PHE A 454 -11.15 -22.41 -1.87
N PHE A 455 -10.33 -22.95 -2.79
CA PHE A 455 -10.74 -23.12 -4.18
C PHE A 455 -11.88 -24.12 -4.31
N HIS A 456 -11.82 -25.24 -3.57
CA HIS A 456 -12.89 -26.23 -3.54
C HIS A 456 -14.23 -25.65 -3.06
N PHE A 457 -14.18 -24.88 -1.97
CA PHE A 457 -15.34 -24.26 -1.35
C PHE A 457 -16.04 -23.35 -2.36
N TYR A 458 -15.32 -22.40 -2.95
CA TYR A 458 -15.91 -21.44 -3.88
C TYR A 458 -16.16 -21.97 -5.29
N ALA A 459 -15.50 -23.06 -5.71
CA ALA A 459 -15.81 -23.74 -6.97
C ALA A 459 -17.25 -24.30 -7.01
N LYS A 460 -17.78 -24.70 -5.84
CA LYS A 460 -19.09 -25.32 -5.66
C LYS A 460 -20.11 -24.44 -4.95
N PHE A 461 -19.70 -23.28 -4.44
CA PHE A 461 -20.54 -22.41 -3.65
C PHE A 461 -21.72 -21.86 -4.48
N ASP A 462 -22.93 -21.88 -3.90
CA ASP A 462 -24.11 -21.27 -4.50
C ASP A 462 -24.16 -19.77 -4.19
N PHE A 463 -23.53 -18.97 -5.05
CA PHE A 463 -23.56 -17.51 -4.94
C PHE A 463 -24.92 -16.90 -5.29
N ALA A 464 -25.65 -17.54 -6.20
CA ALA A 464 -26.90 -16.99 -6.75
C ALA A 464 -28.02 -17.01 -5.72
N GLY A 465 -28.05 -18.02 -4.84
CA GLY A 465 -29.03 -18.18 -3.78
C GLY A 465 -28.61 -17.66 -2.40
N SER A 466 -27.38 -17.16 -2.24
CA SER A 466 -26.80 -16.90 -0.91
C SER A 466 -26.32 -15.46 -0.68
N VAL A 467 -26.44 -15.01 0.56
CA VAL A 467 -25.78 -13.84 1.13
C VAL A 467 -24.77 -14.30 2.17
N LEU A 468 -23.49 -14.02 1.93
CA LEU A 468 -22.39 -14.41 2.81
C LEU A 468 -22.31 -13.43 3.99
N SER A 469 -22.59 -13.91 5.20
CA SER A 469 -22.51 -13.13 6.43
C SER A 469 -21.31 -13.58 7.26
N LEU A 470 -20.28 -12.72 7.36
CA LEU A 470 -19.15 -12.95 8.28
C LEU A 470 -19.57 -12.85 9.74
N ARG A 471 -20.67 -12.14 9.99
CA ARG A 471 -21.21 -11.91 11.33
C ARG A 471 -21.75 -13.19 11.93
N GLU A 472 -22.57 -13.89 11.15
CA GLU A 472 -23.14 -15.18 11.52
C GLU A 472 -22.24 -16.36 11.11
N GLY A 473 -21.19 -16.11 10.31
CA GLY A 473 -20.29 -17.14 9.79
C GLY A 473 -20.95 -18.12 8.85
N ARG A 474 -22.06 -17.76 8.20
CA ARG A 474 -22.86 -18.66 7.35
C ARG A 474 -23.38 -17.99 6.09
N ALA A 475 -23.73 -18.82 5.11
CA ALA A 475 -24.46 -18.42 3.91
C ALA A 475 -25.95 -18.34 4.25
N LEU A 476 -26.53 -17.14 4.16
CA LEU A 476 -27.95 -16.91 4.39
C LEU A 476 -28.70 -17.08 3.07
N PRO A 477 -29.79 -17.88 3.01
CA PRO A 477 -30.65 -17.92 1.84
C PRO A 477 -31.17 -16.52 1.51
N ILE A 478 -31.08 -16.10 0.26
CA ILE A 478 -31.50 -14.75 -0.18
C ILE A 478 -32.97 -14.48 0.18
N THR A 479 -33.83 -15.49 0.05
CA THR A 479 -35.25 -15.39 0.41
C THR A 479 -35.44 -14.98 1.88
N ASP A 480 -34.73 -15.65 2.77
CA ASP A 480 -34.82 -15.43 4.21
C ASP A 480 -34.18 -14.09 4.59
N PHE A 481 -33.10 -13.72 3.93
CA PHE A 481 -32.44 -12.43 4.10
C PHE A 481 -33.36 -11.27 3.70
N LEU A 482 -33.97 -11.33 2.51
CA LEU A 482 -34.87 -10.30 2.03
C LEU A 482 -36.12 -10.13 2.91
N ASN A 483 -36.62 -11.21 3.50
CA ASN A 483 -37.75 -11.15 4.44
C ASN A 483 -37.41 -10.41 5.75
N LYS A 484 -36.14 -10.44 6.17
CA LYS A 484 -35.67 -9.78 7.40
C LYS A 484 -35.27 -8.32 7.20
N VAL A 485 -34.83 -7.96 6.00
CA VAL A 485 -34.28 -6.64 5.70
C VAL A 485 -35.41 -5.66 5.34
N LYS A 486 -35.57 -4.60 6.14
CA LYS A 486 -36.50 -3.47 5.84
C LYS A 486 -35.97 -2.64 4.65
N GLN A 487 -36.72 -1.62 4.20
CA GLN A 487 -36.53 -0.83 2.96
C GLN A 487 -35.10 -0.28 2.64
N HIS A 488 -34.10 -0.40 3.53
CA HIS A 488 -32.72 0.08 3.35
C HIS A 488 -31.68 -1.08 3.32
N GLY A 489 -31.90 -2.08 2.46
CA GLY A 489 -31.01 -3.24 2.32
C GLY A 489 -29.79 -3.00 1.40
N PRO A 490 -28.78 -3.89 1.45
CA PRO A 490 -27.64 -3.80 0.56
C PRO A 490 -28.04 -4.04 -0.90
N LYS A 491 -27.32 -3.40 -1.81
CA LYS A 491 -27.42 -3.70 -3.24
C LYS A 491 -26.91 -5.12 -3.51
N LEU A 492 -27.84 -6.02 -3.82
CA LEU A 492 -27.53 -7.39 -4.21
C LEU A 492 -27.04 -7.47 -5.65
N GLY A 493 -26.26 -8.50 -5.94
CA GLY A 493 -25.67 -8.78 -7.24
C GLY A 493 -25.26 -10.25 -7.38
N PRO A 494 -24.39 -10.57 -8.35
CA PRO A 494 -23.93 -11.93 -8.61
C PRO A 494 -23.15 -12.57 -7.46
N LEU A 495 -22.53 -11.75 -6.61
CA LEU A 495 -21.84 -12.16 -5.39
C LEU A 495 -22.25 -11.21 -4.27
N ASN A 496 -22.83 -11.77 -3.20
CA ASN A 496 -23.41 -11.01 -2.09
C ASN A 496 -22.59 -11.23 -0.83
N LEU A 497 -21.58 -10.40 -0.60
CA LEU A 497 -20.70 -10.48 0.56
C LEU A 497 -20.93 -9.27 1.44
N LEU A 498 -21.49 -9.48 2.63
CA LEU A 498 -21.76 -8.38 3.55
C LEU A 498 -20.48 -7.91 4.22
N ASP A 499 -20.38 -6.60 4.43
CA ASP A 499 -19.43 -6.04 5.39
C ASP A 499 -19.72 -6.61 6.80
N PRO A 500 -18.70 -6.94 7.61
CA PRO A 500 -18.91 -7.49 8.95
C PRO A 500 -19.66 -6.55 9.90
N PHE A 501 -19.63 -5.23 9.65
CA PHE A 501 -20.22 -4.23 10.52
C PHE A 501 -21.34 -3.46 9.84
N GLU A 502 -21.10 -2.89 8.66
CA GLU A 502 -22.12 -2.16 7.91
C GLU A 502 -22.99 -3.12 7.09
N LEU A 503 -24.01 -3.74 7.71
CA LEU A 503 -24.77 -4.83 7.05
C LEU A 503 -25.62 -4.37 5.85
N SER A 504 -25.79 -3.06 5.66
CA SER A 504 -26.35 -2.46 4.43
C SER A 504 -25.34 -2.37 3.29
N HIS A 505 -24.09 -2.81 3.48
CA HIS A 505 -23.04 -2.77 2.47
C HIS A 505 -22.67 -4.15 1.95
N ASN A 506 -22.94 -4.39 0.66
CA ASN A 506 -22.32 -5.49 -0.09
C ASN A 506 -20.95 -5.05 -0.63
N VAL A 507 -19.87 -5.56 -0.05
CA VAL A 507 -18.49 -5.20 -0.44
C VAL A 507 -18.11 -5.68 -1.84
N ALA A 508 -18.90 -6.59 -2.42
CA ALA A 508 -18.78 -7.10 -3.77
C ALA A 508 -19.87 -6.54 -4.72
N GLY A 509 -20.63 -5.53 -4.30
CA GLY A 509 -21.74 -4.96 -5.08
C GLY A 509 -21.32 -4.30 -6.41
N ASN A 510 -20.02 -4.11 -6.65
CA ASN A 510 -19.47 -3.65 -7.92
C ASN A 510 -19.26 -4.77 -8.95
N LEU A 511 -19.29 -6.05 -8.53
CA LEU A 511 -19.07 -7.17 -9.43
C LEU A 511 -20.21 -7.29 -10.43
N ASN A 512 -19.85 -7.54 -11.68
CA ASN A 512 -20.80 -7.98 -12.69
C ASN A 512 -20.77 -9.50 -12.85
N GLU A 513 -21.76 -9.99 -13.58
CA GLU A 513 -21.98 -11.42 -13.80
C GLU A 513 -20.79 -12.10 -14.49
N ARG A 514 -20.10 -11.40 -15.39
CA ARG A 514 -18.92 -11.92 -16.10
C ARG A 514 -17.74 -12.11 -15.15
N SER A 515 -17.46 -11.13 -14.29
CA SER A 515 -16.39 -11.20 -13.30
C SER A 515 -16.66 -12.32 -12.30
N HIS A 516 -17.90 -12.43 -11.83
CA HIS A 516 -18.32 -13.49 -10.92
C HIS A 516 -18.13 -14.88 -11.55
N ARG A 517 -18.65 -15.12 -12.76
CA ARG A 517 -18.44 -16.40 -13.47
C ARG A 517 -16.97 -16.70 -13.71
N SER A 518 -16.17 -15.68 -14.01
CA SER A 518 -14.72 -15.85 -14.14
C SER A 518 -14.09 -16.27 -12.82
N PHE A 519 -14.46 -15.64 -11.70
CA PHE A 519 -13.96 -16.01 -10.38
C PHE A 519 -14.27 -17.49 -10.06
N GLN A 520 -15.52 -17.91 -10.22
CA GLN A 520 -15.92 -19.29 -9.93
C GLN A 520 -15.22 -20.31 -10.84
N ARG A 521 -15.07 -20.00 -12.14
CA ARG A 521 -14.33 -20.85 -13.09
C ARG A 521 -12.85 -20.97 -12.70
N GLU A 522 -12.19 -19.87 -12.36
CA GLU A 522 -10.79 -19.92 -11.95
C GLU A 522 -10.61 -20.67 -10.62
N CYS A 523 -11.58 -20.60 -9.70
CA CYS A 523 -11.61 -21.48 -8.52
C CYS A 523 -11.70 -22.96 -8.90
N GLN A 524 -12.54 -23.33 -9.88
CA GLN A 524 -12.64 -24.72 -10.37
C GLN A 524 -11.33 -25.21 -11.01
N GLU A 525 -10.67 -24.38 -11.79
CA GLU A 525 -9.37 -24.74 -12.39
C GLU A 525 -8.26 -24.84 -11.36
N ALA A 526 -8.23 -23.92 -10.38
CA ALA A 526 -7.30 -23.98 -9.26
C ALA A 526 -7.53 -25.21 -8.38
N GLU A 527 -8.78 -25.56 -8.08
CA GLU A 527 -9.16 -26.78 -7.35
C GLU A 527 -8.62 -28.04 -8.06
N LYS A 528 -8.85 -28.16 -9.38
CA LYS A 528 -8.32 -29.28 -10.17
C LYS A 528 -6.80 -29.34 -10.10
N TYR A 529 -6.12 -28.20 -10.22
CA TYR A 529 -4.66 -28.15 -10.13
C TYR A 529 -4.15 -28.54 -8.74
N CYS A 530 -4.81 -28.11 -7.66
CA CYS A 530 -4.43 -28.45 -6.28
C CYS A 530 -4.51 -29.95 -5.97
N ARG A 531 -5.31 -30.72 -6.72
CA ARG A 531 -5.34 -32.19 -6.64
C ARG A 531 -4.17 -32.88 -7.35
N SER A 532 -3.43 -32.16 -8.19
CA SER A 532 -2.34 -32.74 -8.97
C SER A 532 -1.06 -32.94 -8.15
N LEU A 533 -0.28 -33.95 -8.51
CA LEU A 533 1.07 -34.14 -7.95
C LEU A 533 1.99 -32.95 -8.21
N GLN A 534 1.77 -32.19 -9.29
CA GLN A 534 2.56 -31.01 -9.62
C GLN A 534 2.30 -29.85 -8.65
N TYR A 535 1.15 -29.80 -7.99
CA TYR A 535 0.92 -28.86 -6.89
C TYR A 535 1.54 -29.37 -5.60
N GLN A 536 1.28 -30.63 -5.25
CA GLN A 536 1.61 -31.20 -3.96
C GLN A 536 3.10 -31.52 -3.77
N ARG A 537 3.84 -31.78 -4.86
CA ARG A 537 5.23 -32.26 -4.78
C ARG A 537 6.18 -31.41 -5.61
N LYS A 538 7.36 -31.17 -5.05
CA LYS A 538 8.48 -30.54 -5.74
C LYS A 538 8.90 -31.35 -6.96
N SER A 539 9.11 -30.65 -8.07
CA SER A 539 9.64 -31.26 -9.28
C SER A 539 11.13 -31.61 -9.11
N THR A 540 11.49 -32.88 -9.33
CA THR A 540 12.88 -33.34 -9.40
C THR A 540 13.62 -32.89 -10.66
N LYS A 541 12.88 -32.51 -11.72
CA LYS A 541 13.42 -32.09 -13.03
C LYS A 541 13.47 -30.57 -13.20
N GLY A 542 13.42 -29.80 -12.11
CA GLY A 542 13.45 -28.32 -12.14
C GLY A 542 12.23 -27.63 -12.75
N LYS A 543 11.13 -28.34 -13.03
CA LYS A 543 9.88 -27.77 -13.56
C LYS A 543 9.17 -26.92 -12.49
N SER A 544 8.35 -25.97 -12.96
CA SER A 544 7.46 -25.18 -12.09
C SER A 544 6.43 -26.07 -11.39
N TRP A 545 6.24 -25.85 -10.10
CA TRP A 545 5.38 -26.64 -9.21
C TRP A 545 4.79 -25.75 -8.10
N GLY A 546 3.79 -26.27 -7.37
CA GLY A 546 3.15 -25.55 -6.27
C GLY A 546 2.59 -24.19 -6.68
N LEU A 547 2.87 -23.15 -5.89
CA LEU A 547 2.39 -21.79 -6.14
C LEU A 547 2.87 -21.21 -7.47
N VAL A 548 4.08 -21.56 -7.93
CA VAL A 548 4.63 -20.95 -9.15
C VAL A 548 3.75 -21.23 -10.36
N ARG A 549 3.17 -22.43 -10.44
CA ARG A 549 2.24 -22.78 -11.51
C ARG A 549 0.83 -22.24 -11.26
N LEU A 550 0.36 -22.27 -10.01
CA LEU A 550 -0.95 -21.72 -9.63
C LEU A 550 -1.06 -20.23 -10.00
N LEU A 551 0.01 -19.49 -9.73
CA LEU A 551 0.13 -18.04 -9.93
C LEU A 551 0.63 -17.67 -11.34
N ALA A 552 0.77 -18.64 -12.25
CA ALA A 552 1.17 -18.33 -13.61
C ALA A 552 0.10 -17.44 -14.31
N PRO A 553 0.52 -16.41 -15.06
CA PRO A 553 -0.38 -15.56 -15.83
C PRO A 553 -1.29 -16.38 -16.75
N GLN A 554 -2.50 -15.88 -16.99
CA GLN A 554 -3.49 -16.57 -17.82
C GLN A 554 -3.00 -16.85 -19.25
N SER A 555 -2.17 -15.95 -19.81
CA SER A 555 -1.53 -16.12 -21.12
C SER A 555 -0.58 -17.32 -21.17
N GLU A 556 0.25 -17.52 -20.14
CA GLU A 556 1.15 -18.68 -20.06
C GLU A 556 0.36 -20.00 -19.88
N VAL A 557 -0.74 -19.96 -19.13
CA VAL A 557 -1.61 -21.13 -18.93
C VAL A 557 -2.27 -21.55 -20.25
N ALA A 558 -2.83 -20.60 -21.00
CA ALA A 558 -3.47 -20.85 -22.29
C ALA A 558 -2.48 -21.46 -23.31
N GLN A 559 -1.26 -20.91 -23.40
CA GLN A 559 -0.22 -21.45 -24.28
C GLN A 559 0.20 -22.88 -23.90
N LEU A 560 0.33 -23.17 -22.60
CA LEU A 560 0.64 -24.52 -22.11
C LEU A 560 -0.51 -25.51 -22.34
N GLN A 561 -1.75 -25.04 -22.24
CA GLN A 561 -2.94 -25.85 -22.49
C GLN A 561 -3.10 -26.16 -23.97
N GLU A 562 -2.94 -25.18 -24.86
CA GLU A 562 -2.88 -25.41 -26.31
C GLU A 562 -1.76 -26.36 -26.71
N ALA A 563 -0.56 -26.22 -26.11
CA ALA A 563 0.54 -27.14 -26.37
C ALA A 563 0.22 -28.58 -25.89
N GLY A 564 -0.43 -28.71 -24.73
CA GLY A 564 -0.90 -29.98 -24.20
C GLY A 564 -2.00 -30.63 -25.05
N ASP A 565 -2.97 -29.84 -25.53
CA ASP A 565 -4.05 -30.32 -26.38
C ASP A 565 -3.54 -30.73 -27.76
N ARG A 566 -2.61 -29.98 -28.36
CA ARG A 566 -1.89 -30.40 -29.58
C ARG A 566 -1.16 -31.73 -29.37
N PHE A 567 -0.48 -31.89 -28.23
CA PHE A 567 0.21 -33.15 -27.91
C PHE A 567 -0.75 -34.32 -27.69
N ARG A 568 -1.88 -34.11 -26.99
CA ARG A 568 -2.92 -35.13 -26.81
C ARG A 568 -3.56 -35.55 -28.13
N LEU A 569 -3.79 -34.60 -29.04
CA LEU A 569 -4.32 -34.90 -30.38
C LEU A 569 -3.34 -35.77 -31.18
N LEU A 570 -2.05 -35.43 -31.17
CA LEU A 570 -0.97 -36.22 -31.77
C LEU A 570 -0.88 -37.63 -31.17
N TRP A 571 -0.98 -37.75 -29.84
CA TRP A 571 -0.94 -39.05 -29.17
C TRP A 571 -2.18 -39.88 -29.48
N PHE A 572 -3.37 -39.27 -29.46
CA PHE A 572 -4.63 -39.91 -29.85
C PHE A 572 -4.57 -40.42 -31.29
N GLN A 573 -4.07 -39.62 -32.24
CA GLN A 573 -3.84 -40.05 -33.63
C GLN A 573 -2.91 -41.26 -33.72
N ARG A 574 -1.81 -41.27 -32.95
CA ARG A 574 -0.88 -42.41 -32.92
C ARG A 574 -1.50 -43.67 -32.32
N VAL A 575 -2.33 -43.52 -31.28
CA VAL A 575 -3.07 -44.64 -30.68
C VAL A 575 -4.14 -45.17 -31.63
N CYS A 576 -4.91 -44.29 -32.28
CA CYS A 576 -5.88 -44.68 -33.31
C CYS A 576 -5.22 -45.36 -34.50
N ALA A 577 -4.04 -44.89 -34.94
CA ALA A 577 -3.28 -45.53 -36.02
C ALA A 577 -2.75 -46.91 -35.60
N ALA A 578 -2.24 -47.04 -34.38
CA ALA A 578 -1.77 -48.32 -33.84
C ALA A 578 -2.93 -49.32 -33.67
N LEU A 579 -4.08 -48.87 -33.16
CA LEU A 579 -5.30 -49.67 -33.08
C LEU A 579 -5.78 -50.06 -34.48
N GLY A 580 -5.78 -49.13 -35.44
CA GLY A 580 -6.11 -49.40 -36.84
C GLY A 580 -5.25 -50.50 -37.45
N ALA A 581 -3.93 -50.45 -37.23
CA ALA A 581 -2.99 -51.47 -37.68
C ALA A 581 -3.26 -52.83 -37.00
N VAL A 582 -3.56 -52.86 -35.69
CA VAL A 582 -3.93 -54.10 -35.01
C VAL A 582 -5.22 -54.68 -35.59
N PHE A 583 -6.23 -53.86 -35.81
CA PHE A 583 -7.50 -54.31 -36.38
C PHE A 583 -7.36 -54.80 -37.83
N GLN A 584 -6.62 -54.10 -38.68
CA GLN A 584 -6.45 -54.48 -40.09
C GLN A 584 -5.43 -55.61 -40.29
N ASP A 585 -4.24 -55.49 -39.69
CA ASP A 585 -3.10 -56.35 -40.03
C ASP A 585 -3.03 -57.60 -39.15
N VAL A 586 -3.51 -57.51 -37.90
CA VAL A 586 -3.47 -58.64 -36.96
C VAL A 586 -4.82 -59.35 -36.89
N LEU A 587 -5.92 -58.60 -36.87
CA LEU A 587 -7.27 -59.16 -36.70
C LEU A 587 -8.07 -59.23 -38.02
N SER A 588 -7.50 -58.79 -39.14
CA SER A 588 -8.13 -58.77 -40.48
C SER A 588 -9.54 -58.17 -40.54
N CYS A 589 -9.80 -57.20 -39.66
CA CYS A 589 -11.05 -56.45 -39.59
C CYS A 589 -11.03 -55.28 -40.57
N HIS A 590 -12.12 -55.06 -41.30
CA HIS A 590 -12.31 -53.84 -42.09
C HIS A 590 -12.97 -52.75 -41.26
N LEU A 591 -12.16 -51.77 -40.84
CA LEU A 591 -12.63 -50.52 -40.25
C LEU A 591 -13.17 -49.61 -41.36
N LYS A 592 -14.37 -49.05 -41.18
CA LYS A 592 -14.95 -48.01 -42.05
C LYS A 592 -14.63 -46.62 -41.53
#